data_AF-A0A2A2Y9Q5-F1
#
_entry.id   AF-A0A2A2Y9Q5-F1
#
_cell.length_a   1.000
_cell.length_b   1.000
_cell.length_c   1.000
_cell.angle_alpha   90.00
_cell.angle_beta   90.00
_cell.angle_gamma   90.00
#
_symmetry.space_group_name_H-M   'P 1'
#
loop_
_entity.id
_entity.type
_entity.pdbx_description
1 polymer ?
#
loop_
_entity_poly.entity_id
_entity_poly.type
_entity_poly.pdbx_seq_one_letter_code
_entity_poly.pdbx_strand_id
1 'polypeptide(L)'
;MSKTKTPRLSAEIRDEIISTEPHLRKARVVLLGARLDAERAAKQCVNGLIWGDSGDLDEPLSGAFLDLGKHLAEAANLAFFVQALEQDETVQEAMHRLVPLYAELAQATDTERAAQAAERAAWQERENAKQEALASAHAEIEAQFASV
;
A
#
# COMPACT_ATOMS: atom_id res chain seq x y z
N MET A 1 31.72 8.03 -5.47
CA MET A 1 31.03 9.30 -5.22
C MET A 1 29.59 9.14 -5.67
N SER A 2 28.65 8.85 -4.76
CA SER A 2 27.24 8.79 -5.15
C SER A 2 26.76 10.22 -5.41
N LYS A 3 26.32 10.48 -6.63
CA LYS A 3 25.53 11.67 -6.92
C LYS A 3 24.21 11.47 -6.18
N THR A 4 23.96 12.26 -5.14
CA THR A 4 22.61 12.42 -4.58
C THR A 4 21.76 12.97 -5.72
N LYS A 5 21.10 12.07 -6.47
CA LYS A 5 20.11 12.46 -7.47
C LYS A 5 19.01 13.20 -6.71
N THR A 6 18.61 14.36 -7.21
CA THR A 6 17.40 15.05 -6.75
C THR A 6 16.26 14.04 -6.73
N PRO A 7 15.50 13.92 -5.63
CA PRO A 7 14.36 13.02 -5.57
C PRO A 7 13.38 13.37 -6.69
N ARG A 8 12.93 12.37 -7.45
CA ARG A 8 11.95 12.55 -8.51
C ARG A 8 10.54 12.68 -7.91
N LEU A 9 9.68 13.42 -8.60
CA LEU A 9 8.29 13.55 -8.20
C LEU A 9 7.50 12.28 -8.52
N SER A 10 6.47 12.00 -7.72
CA SER A 10 5.61 10.82 -7.89
C SER A 10 4.86 10.80 -9.24
N ALA A 11 4.66 11.97 -9.87
CA ALA A 11 4.08 12.09 -11.21
C ALA A 11 5.04 11.59 -12.29
N GLU A 12 6.31 12.01 -12.25
CA GLU A 12 7.32 11.62 -13.23
C GLU A 12 7.59 10.12 -13.23
N ILE A 13 7.60 9.50 -12.05
CA ILE A 13 7.82 8.06 -11.90
C ILE A 13 6.59 7.29 -12.40
N ARG A 14 5.37 7.80 -12.17
CA ARG A 14 4.13 7.22 -12.71
C ARG A 14 4.13 7.23 -14.23
N ASP A 15 4.55 8.32 -14.85
CA ASP A 15 4.62 8.45 -16.30
C ASP A 15 5.63 7.45 -16.91
N GLU A 16 6.77 7.23 -16.24
CA GLU A 16 7.75 6.21 -16.66
C GLU A 16 7.20 4.78 -16.54
N ILE A 17 6.46 4.49 -15.47
CA ILE A 17 5.78 3.19 -15.36
C ILE A 17 4.78 3.04 -16.50
N ILE A 18 3.99 4.07 -16.81
CA ILE A 18 2.98 4.03 -17.87
C ILE A 18 3.61 3.90 -19.26
N SER A 19 4.78 4.51 -19.50
CA SER A 19 5.50 4.41 -20.77
C SER A 19 6.17 3.05 -20.98
N THR A 20 6.33 2.25 -19.92
CA THR A 20 6.82 0.87 -20.02
C THR A 20 5.85 0.01 -20.85
N GLU A 21 6.44 -0.91 -21.62
CA GLU A 21 5.76 -1.78 -22.56
C GLU A 21 4.56 -2.49 -21.90
N PRO A 22 3.38 -2.49 -22.53
CA PRO A 22 2.16 -3.00 -21.90
C PRO A 22 2.26 -4.47 -21.45
N HIS A 23 3.02 -5.30 -22.16
CA HIS A 23 3.19 -6.71 -21.81
C HIS A 23 4.00 -6.90 -20.52
N LEU A 24 5.03 -6.08 -20.28
CA LEU A 24 5.80 -6.11 -19.03
C LEU A 24 4.95 -5.64 -17.85
N ARG A 25 4.18 -4.57 -18.04
CA ARG A 25 3.22 -4.11 -17.01
C ARG A 25 2.22 -5.21 -16.65
N LYS A 26 1.65 -5.89 -17.65
CA LYS A 26 0.72 -7.01 -17.45
C LYS A 26 1.40 -8.19 -16.76
N ALA A 27 2.60 -8.59 -17.19
CA ALA A 27 3.35 -9.69 -16.60
C ALA A 27 3.58 -9.48 -15.09
N ARG A 28 3.98 -8.26 -14.69
CA ARG A 28 4.10 -7.91 -13.27
C ARG A 28 2.78 -8.01 -12.52
N VAL A 29 1.70 -7.48 -13.08
CA VAL A 29 0.37 -7.51 -12.45
C VAL A 29 -0.12 -8.95 -12.28
N VAL A 30 0.09 -9.80 -13.28
CA VAL A 30 -0.25 -11.23 -13.22
C VAL A 30 0.53 -11.92 -12.11
N LEU A 31 1.86 -11.73 -12.04
CA LEU A 31 2.67 -12.32 -10.97
C LEU A 31 2.21 -11.83 -9.59
N LEU A 32 1.94 -10.53 -9.43
CA LEU A 32 1.47 -9.97 -8.16
C LEU A 32 0.12 -10.55 -7.75
N GLY A 33 -0.83 -10.65 -8.68
CA GLY A 33 -2.13 -11.27 -8.45
C GLY A 33 -2.00 -12.73 -8.02
N ALA A 34 -1.20 -13.51 -8.75
CA ALA A 34 -0.95 -14.91 -8.42
C ALA A 34 -0.33 -15.08 -7.03
N ARG A 35 0.63 -14.23 -6.64
CA ARG A 35 1.22 -14.23 -5.29
C ARG A 35 0.18 -13.92 -4.20
N LEU A 36 -0.68 -12.94 -4.43
CA LEU A 36 -1.74 -12.58 -3.46
C LEU A 36 -2.78 -13.69 -3.32
N ASP A 37 -3.17 -14.33 -4.42
CA ASP A 37 -4.10 -15.46 -4.40
C ASP A 37 -3.48 -16.67 -3.69
N ALA A 38 -2.20 -16.97 -3.94
CA ALA A 38 -1.46 -18.01 -3.23
C ALA A 38 -1.41 -17.75 -1.71
N GLU A 39 -1.12 -16.50 -1.30
CA GLU A 39 -1.09 -16.11 0.11
C GLU A 39 -2.49 -16.21 0.75
N ARG A 40 -3.54 -15.83 0.02
CA ARG A 40 -4.93 -15.96 0.48
C ARG A 40 -5.31 -17.42 0.69
N ALA A 41 -5.01 -18.30 -0.27
CA ALA A 41 -5.28 -19.73 -0.16
C ALA A 41 -4.51 -20.36 1.01
N ALA A 42 -3.23 -19.99 1.21
CA ALA A 42 -2.45 -20.44 2.35
C ALA A 42 -3.04 -19.99 3.70
N LYS A 43 -3.53 -18.74 3.80
CA LYS A 43 -4.23 -18.25 5.00
C LYS A 43 -5.51 -19.03 5.29
N GLN A 44 -6.28 -19.39 4.26
CA GLN A 44 -7.48 -20.21 4.42
C GLN A 44 -7.15 -21.60 4.97
N CYS A 45 -6.07 -22.22 4.49
CA CYS A 45 -5.57 -23.50 5.04
C CYS A 45 -5.25 -23.37 6.53
N VAL A 46 -4.47 -22.34 6.90
CA VAL A 46 -4.06 -22.10 8.29
C VAL A 46 -5.29 -21.83 9.18
N ASN A 47 -6.26 -21.04 8.70
CA ASN A 47 -7.48 -20.79 9.44
C ASN A 47 -8.33 -22.05 9.62
N GLY A 48 -8.46 -22.90 8.60
CA GLY A 48 -9.14 -24.18 8.71
C GLY A 48 -8.45 -25.18 9.66
N LEU A 49 -7.13 -25.07 9.82
CA LEU A 49 -6.34 -25.86 10.78
C LEU A 49 -6.45 -25.34 12.23
N ILE A 50 -6.40 -24.02 12.44
CA ILE A 50 -6.38 -23.40 13.77
C ILE A 50 -7.78 -23.24 14.35
N TRP A 51 -8.73 -22.80 13.52
CA TRP A 51 -10.10 -22.47 13.90
C TRP A 51 -11.10 -23.49 13.38
N GLY A 52 -10.62 -24.71 13.03
CA GLY A 52 -11.42 -25.78 12.46
C GLY A 52 -12.81 -25.76 13.08
N ASP A 53 -13.79 -25.50 12.21
CA ASP A 53 -15.18 -25.30 12.56
C ASP A 53 -15.63 -26.50 13.39
N SER A 54 -15.57 -26.35 14.72
CA SER A 54 -16.08 -27.32 15.68
C SER A 54 -17.57 -27.07 15.91
N GLY A 55 -18.22 -26.31 15.03
CA GLY A 55 -19.66 -26.22 14.93
C GLY A 55 -20.19 -27.56 14.48
N ASP A 56 -20.72 -28.31 15.43
CA ASP A 56 -21.47 -29.55 15.27
C ASP A 56 -20.64 -30.77 14.83
N LEU A 57 -20.08 -31.46 15.84
CA LEU A 57 -19.55 -32.82 15.79
C LEU A 57 -20.58 -33.91 15.35
N ASP A 58 -21.77 -33.49 14.91
CA ASP A 58 -22.81 -34.34 14.33
C ASP A 58 -22.74 -34.43 12.79
N GLU A 59 -21.97 -33.55 12.11
CA GLU A 59 -21.58 -33.77 10.72
C GLU A 59 -20.35 -34.67 10.63
N PRO A 60 -20.31 -35.65 9.71
CA PRO A 60 -19.20 -36.58 9.64
C PRO A 60 -17.92 -35.79 9.36
N LEU A 61 -16.95 -35.91 10.28
CA LEU A 61 -15.60 -35.32 10.24
C LEU A 61 -14.97 -35.32 8.84
N SER A 62 -15.38 -36.23 7.95
CA SER A 62 -15.02 -36.23 6.52
C SER A 62 -15.24 -34.90 5.79
N GLY A 63 -16.26 -34.10 6.10
CA GLY A 63 -16.56 -32.85 5.38
C GLY A 63 -15.49 -31.77 5.58
N ALA A 64 -15.19 -31.46 6.85
CA ALA A 64 -14.19 -30.46 7.22
C ALA A 64 -12.76 -30.83 6.78
N PHE A 65 -12.40 -32.13 6.83
CA PHE A 65 -11.09 -32.59 6.33
C PHE A 65 -11.00 -32.60 4.79
N LEU A 66 -12.11 -32.83 4.07
CA LEU A 66 -12.15 -32.73 2.61
C LEU A 66 -11.99 -31.28 2.14
N ASP A 67 -12.60 -30.32 2.84
CA ASP A 67 -12.45 -28.90 2.53
C ASP A 67 -11.04 -28.38 2.83
N LEU A 68 -10.43 -28.81 3.94
CA LEU A 68 -9.02 -28.52 4.21
C LEU A 68 -8.08 -29.11 3.14
N GLY A 69 -8.32 -30.34 2.70
CA GLY A 69 -7.56 -30.99 1.63
C GLY A 69 -7.67 -30.24 0.30
N LYS A 70 -8.86 -29.74 -0.03
CA LYS A 70 -9.12 -28.90 -1.21
C LYS A 70 -8.34 -27.58 -1.14
N HIS A 71 -8.40 -26.88 -0.02
CA HIS A 71 -7.68 -25.62 0.16
C HIS A 71 -6.17 -25.82 0.10
N LEU A 72 -5.65 -26.90 0.68
CA LEU A 72 -4.22 -27.25 0.61
C LEU A 72 -3.77 -27.52 -0.83
N ALA A 73 -4.58 -28.26 -1.61
CA ALA A 73 -4.28 -28.53 -3.01
C ALA A 73 -4.30 -27.23 -3.85
N GLU A 74 -5.26 -26.34 -3.61
CA GLU A 74 -5.33 -25.04 -4.28
C GLU A 74 -4.12 -24.15 -3.92
N ALA A 75 -3.78 -24.06 -2.64
CA ALA A 75 -2.62 -23.29 -2.19
C ALA A 75 -1.30 -23.83 -2.76
N ALA A 76 -1.14 -25.16 -2.81
CA ALA A 76 0.03 -25.80 -3.40
C ALA A 76 0.13 -25.54 -4.91
N ASN A 77 -0.99 -25.66 -5.63
CA ASN A 77 -1.04 -25.38 -7.07
C ASN A 77 -0.72 -23.92 -7.38
N LEU A 78 -1.25 -22.97 -6.60
CA LEU A 78 -0.95 -21.55 -6.75
C LEU A 78 0.50 -21.24 -6.43
N ALA A 79 1.07 -21.83 -5.38
CA ALA A 79 2.48 -21.68 -5.06
C ALA A 79 3.40 -22.18 -6.19
N PHE A 80 3.08 -23.36 -6.76
CA PHE A 80 3.80 -23.87 -7.92
C PHE A 80 3.65 -22.98 -9.15
N PHE A 81 2.43 -22.50 -9.43
CA PHE A 81 2.17 -21.59 -10.55
C PHE A 81 2.95 -20.27 -10.41
N VAL A 82 3.00 -19.69 -9.22
CA VAL A 82 3.83 -18.51 -8.93
C VAL A 82 5.30 -18.81 -9.20
N GLN A 83 5.82 -19.94 -8.72
CA GLN A 83 7.20 -20.33 -8.97
C GLN A 83 7.50 -20.47 -10.46
N ALA A 84 6.58 -21.07 -11.22
CA ALA A 84 6.72 -21.20 -12.67
C ALA A 84 6.69 -19.83 -13.37
N LEU A 85 5.79 -18.93 -12.97
CA LEU A 85 5.76 -17.55 -13.48
C LEU A 85 7.05 -16.79 -13.18
N GLU A 86 7.66 -17.00 -12.01
CA GLU A 86 8.93 -16.33 -11.64
C GLU A 86 10.12 -16.79 -12.49
N GLN A 87 10.03 -17.94 -13.13
CA GLN A 87 11.05 -18.41 -14.09
C GLN A 87 10.81 -17.89 -15.52
N ASP A 88 9.66 -17.28 -15.81
CA ASP A 88 9.39 -16.69 -17.12
C ASP A 88 10.23 -15.43 -17.35
N GLU A 89 10.93 -15.37 -18.49
CA GLU A 89 11.86 -14.28 -18.82
C GLU A 89 11.16 -12.91 -18.88
N THR A 90 9.91 -12.87 -19.38
CA THR A 90 9.12 -11.64 -19.47
C THR A 90 8.76 -11.14 -18.08
N VAL A 91 8.42 -12.06 -17.17
CA VAL A 91 8.13 -11.74 -15.78
C VAL A 91 9.40 -11.27 -15.06
N GLN A 92 10.53 -11.93 -15.26
CA GLN A 92 11.81 -11.51 -14.68
C GLN A 92 12.23 -10.11 -15.14
N GLU A 93 12.11 -9.84 -16.45
CA GLU A 93 12.37 -8.50 -16.99
C GLU A 93 11.41 -7.47 -16.40
N ALA A 94 10.12 -7.77 -16.37
CA ALA A 94 9.11 -6.90 -15.79
C ALA A 94 9.43 -6.58 -14.32
N MET A 95 9.84 -7.59 -13.53
CA MET A 95 10.23 -7.40 -12.14
C MET A 95 11.49 -6.54 -12.02
N HIS A 96 12.53 -6.81 -12.81
CA HIS A 96 13.77 -6.04 -12.79
C HIS A 96 13.55 -4.56 -13.14
N ARG A 97 12.70 -4.27 -14.15
CA ARG A 97 12.46 -2.90 -14.63
C ARG A 97 11.46 -2.14 -13.75
N LEU A 98 10.36 -2.79 -13.36
CA LEU A 98 9.24 -2.09 -12.72
C LEU A 98 9.33 -2.08 -11.19
N VAL A 99 9.89 -3.11 -10.53
CA VAL A 99 9.94 -3.14 -9.05
C VAL A 99 10.70 -1.93 -8.48
N PRO A 100 11.88 -1.54 -9.00
CA PRO A 100 12.56 -0.34 -8.52
C PRO A 100 11.72 0.92 -8.69
N LEU A 101 11.02 1.08 -9.82
CA LEU A 101 10.16 2.23 -10.09
C LEU A 101 8.97 2.30 -9.12
N TYR A 102 8.34 1.18 -8.80
CA TYR A 102 7.27 1.14 -7.80
C TYR A 102 7.78 1.42 -6.38
N ALA A 103 8.98 0.96 -6.04
CA ALA A 103 9.61 1.29 -4.75
C ALA A 103 9.94 2.78 -4.65
N GLU A 104 10.49 3.37 -5.71
CA GLU A 104 10.76 4.80 -5.81
C GLU A 104 9.46 5.61 -5.72
N LEU A 105 8.40 5.18 -6.41
CA LEU A 105 7.09 5.82 -6.37
C LEU A 105 6.50 5.86 -4.96
N ALA A 106 6.61 4.76 -4.20
CA ALA A 106 6.13 4.70 -2.83
C ALA A 106 6.86 5.72 -1.95
N GLN A 107 8.20 5.75 -2.03
CA GLN A 107 9.03 6.68 -1.29
C GLN A 107 8.76 8.15 -1.66
N ALA A 108 8.61 8.45 -2.96
CA ALA A 108 8.27 9.79 -3.44
C ALA A 108 6.90 10.23 -2.92
N THR A 109 5.91 9.34 -2.97
CA THR A 109 4.55 9.62 -2.48
C THR A 109 4.55 9.91 -0.97
N ASP A 110 5.29 9.15 -0.17
CA ASP A 110 5.38 9.38 1.28
C ASP A 110 6.11 10.69 1.60
N THR A 111 7.14 11.03 0.84
CA THR A 111 7.87 12.30 0.98
C THR A 111 6.96 13.50 0.65
N GLU A 112 6.22 13.42 -0.45
CA GLU A 112 5.26 14.45 -0.87
C GLU A 112 4.15 14.63 0.18
N ARG A 113 3.61 13.53 0.73
CA ARG A 113 2.61 13.59 1.80
C ARG A 113 3.16 14.24 3.06
N ALA A 114 4.39 13.92 3.45
CA ALA A 114 5.04 14.53 4.61
C ALA A 114 5.25 16.03 4.40
N ALA A 115 5.71 16.44 3.21
CA ALA A 115 5.88 17.85 2.85
C ALA A 115 4.53 18.60 2.89
N GLN A 116 3.47 18.04 2.31
CA GLN A 116 2.12 18.62 2.35
C GLN A 116 1.56 18.72 3.78
N ALA A 117 1.85 17.74 4.64
CA ALA A 117 1.45 17.80 6.05
C ALA A 117 2.18 18.94 6.79
N ALA A 118 3.50 19.08 6.57
CA ALA A 118 4.29 20.16 7.15
C ALA A 118 3.86 21.54 6.65
N GLU A 119 3.57 21.69 5.36
CA GLU A 119 3.05 22.95 4.80
C GLU A 119 1.70 23.32 5.40
N ARG A 120 0.77 22.36 5.54
CA ARG A 120 -0.52 22.58 6.18
C ARG A 120 -0.37 23.00 7.64
N ALA A 121 0.52 22.35 8.39
CA ALA A 121 0.80 22.71 9.78
C ALA A 121 1.37 24.13 9.88
N ALA A 122 2.37 24.48 9.04
CA ALA A 122 2.96 25.82 9.02
C ALA A 122 1.95 26.90 8.61
N TRP A 123 1.03 26.58 7.69
CA TRP A 123 -0.06 27.49 7.33
C TRP A 123 -1.04 27.68 8.48
N GLN A 124 -1.44 26.60 9.16
CA GLN A 124 -2.32 26.67 10.33
C GLN A 124 -1.71 27.47 11.48
N GLU A 125 -0.42 27.29 11.77
CA GLU A 125 0.28 28.10 12.79
C GLU A 125 0.25 29.58 12.46
N ARG A 126 0.49 29.96 11.19
CA ARG A 126 0.41 31.36 10.75
C ARG A 126 -1.00 31.92 10.87
N GLU A 127 -2.03 31.14 10.51
CA GLU A 127 -3.42 31.57 10.65
C GLU A 127 -3.83 31.70 12.12
N ASN A 128 -3.45 30.75 12.97
CA ASN A 128 -3.70 30.84 14.41
C ASN A 128 -3.04 32.09 15.01
N ALA A 129 -1.78 32.38 14.66
CA ALA A 129 -1.08 33.58 15.12
C ALA A 129 -1.78 34.88 14.68
N LYS A 130 -2.35 34.90 13.46
CA LYS A 130 -3.16 36.05 12.99
C LYS A 130 -4.45 36.18 13.79
N GLN A 131 -5.16 35.07 14.03
CA GLN A 131 -6.40 35.07 14.81
C GLN A 131 -6.16 35.53 16.25
N GLU A 132 -5.07 35.07 16.87
CA GLU A 132 -4.64 35.50 18.20
C GLU A 132 -4.32 37.00 18.22
N ALA A 133 -3.56 37.51 17.24
CA ALA A 133 -3.26 38.94 17.13
C ALA A 133 -4.53 39.79 16.93
N LEU A 134 -5.47 39.33 16.10
CA LEU A 134 -6.76 40.00 15.90
C LEU A 134 -7.62 39.98 17.16
N ALA A 135 -7.67 38.86 17.88
CA ALA A 135 -8.41 38.74 19.13
C ALA A 135 -7.84 39.66 20.22
N SER A 136 -6.50 39.73 20.33
CA SER A 136 -5.83 40.65 21.25
C SER A 136 -6.13 42.11 20.91
N ALA A 137 -6.04 42.49 19.64
CA ALA A 137 -6.35 43.86 19.20
C ALA A 137 -7.82 44.22 19.47
N HIS A 138 -8.76 43.28 19.27
CA HIS A 138 -10.17 43.50 19.59
C HIS A 138 -10.39 43.70 21.09
N ALA A 139 -9.77 42.87 21.93
CA ALA A 139 -9.84 43.00 23.38
C ALA A 139 -9.26 44.34 23.88
N GLU A 140 -8.18 44.83 23.28
CA GLU A 140 -7.61 46.14 23.58
C GLU A 140 -8.58 47.29 23.21
N ILE A 141 -9.23 47.20 22.05
CA ILE A 141 -10.23 48.18 21.62
C ILE A 141 -11.43 48.19 22.58
N GLU A 142 -11.97 47.01 22.93
CA GLU A 142 -13.07 46.89 23.90
C GLU A 142 -12.71 47.48 25.27
N ALA A 143 -11.49 47.21 25.77
CA ALA A 143 -11.01 47.76 27.03
C ALA A 143 -10.92 49.30 27.01
N GLN A 144 -10.53 49.90 25.88
CA GLN A 144 -10.51 51.36 25.72
C GLN A 144 -11.92 51.95 25.79
N PHE A 145 -12.90 51.33 25.12
CA PHE A 145 -14.29 51.79 25.13
C PHE A 145 -14.98 51.59 26.48
N ALA A 146 -14.65 50.55 27.24
CA ALA A 146 -15.21 50.32 28.58
C ALA A 146 -14.71 51.32 29.65
N SER A 147 -13.67 52.10 29.34
CA SER A 147 -13.07 53.10 30.25
C SER A 147 -13.60 54.53 30.06
N VAL A 148 -14.53 54.74 29.12
CA VAL A 148 -15.23 56.00 28.83
C VAL A 148 -16.64 55.97 29.42
#